data_AF-A0A0H5BN93-F1
#
_entry.id   AF-A0A0H5BN93-F1
#
_cell.length_a   1.000
_cell.length_b   1.000
_cell.length_c   1.000
_cell.angle_alpha   90.00
_cell.angle_beta   90.00
_cell.angle_gamma   90.00
#
_symmetry.space_group_name_H-M   'P 1'
#
loop_
_entity.id
_entity.type
_entity.pdbx_description
1 polymer ?
#
loop_
_entity_poly.entity_id
_entity_poly.type
_entity_poly.pdbx_seq_one_letter_code
_entity_poly.pdbx_strand_id
1 'polypeptide(L)'
;VGAFAHGAIFFVRDYDPETNKDNVLARMLEHKEAIISHLSWVCLFLGFHTLGLYIHNDTVVAFGQPEKQILVEPVFAQFIQAASGKAIYGFDLLLSSKDSPAKIAGSEIWLPGWIEAINNDKNDLFLTIGPGDFLIHHAIALGLHTTTLILVKGALDARGSKLMPDKKDFGYSFPCDGPGRGGTCDISAWDAFYLSMFWM
;
A
#
# COMPACT_ATOMS: atom_id res chain seq x y z
N VAL A 1 2.11 -7.75 9.01
CA VAL A 1 3.19 -8.76 8.85
C VAL A 1 2.80 -10.13 9.37
N GLY A 2 2.51 -10.31 10.67
CA GLY A 2 2.21 -11.64 11.25
C GLY A 2 1.10 -12.43 10.55
N ALA A 3 0.02 -11.77 10.11
CA ALA A 3 -1.05 -12.42 9.34
C ALA A 3 -0.53 -13.11 8.06
N PHE A 4 0.36 -12.47 7.30
CA PHE A 4 0.95 -13.05 6.09
C PHE A 4 1.93 -14.19 6.42
N ALA A 5 2.69 -14.07 7.50
CA ALA A 5 3.55 -15.16 7.98
C ALA A 5 2.73 -16.42 8.30
N HIS A 6 1.62 -16.27 9.03
CA HIS A 6 0.70 -17.37 9.30
C HIS A 6 0.02 -17.91 8.03
N GLY A 7 -0.28 -17.05 7.05
CA GLY A 7 -0.75 -17.49 5.72
C GLY A 7 0.28 -18.35 4.98
N ALA A 8 1.56 -17.96 5.01
CA ALA A 8 2.64 -18.76 4.43
C ALA A 8 2.83 -20.10 5.18
N ILE A 9 2.73 -20.11 6.51
CA ILE A 9 2.75 -21.34 7.32
C ILE A 9 1.59 -22.27 6.91
N PHE A 10 0.38 -21.73 6.78
CA PHE A 10 -0.79 -22.47 6.28
C PHE A 10 -0.50 -23.09 4.90
N PHE A 11 0.05 -22.32 3.96
CA PHE A 11 0.38 -22.84 2.63
C PHE A 11 1.42 -23.98 2.67
N VAL A 12 2.37 -23.94 3.59
CA VAL A 12 3.38 -25.01 3.72
C VAL A 12 2.79 -26.26 4.38
N ARG A 13 2.09 -26.09 5.51
CA ARG A 13 1.73 -27.20 6.41
C ARG A 13 0.33 -27.78 6.17
N ASP A 14 -0.63 -26.91 5.89
CA ASP A 14 -2.05 -27.25 6.02
C ASP A 14 -2.80 -27.22 4.67
N TYR A 15 -2.25 -26.51 3.68
CA TYR A 15 -2.88 -26.45 2.36
C TYR A 15 -2.79 -27.78 1.61
N ASP A 16 -3.96 -28.35 1.34
CA ASP A 16 -4.16 -29.53 0.49
C ASP A 16 -4.70 -29.13 -0.89
N PRO A 17 -3.92 -29.31 -1.97
CA PRO A 17 -4.37 -29.02 -3.34
C PRO A 17 -5.57 -29.84 -3.80
N GLU A 18 -5.73 -31.08 -3.32
CA GLU A 18 -6.82 -31.96 -3.76
C GLU A 18 -8.17 -31.48 -3.22
N THR A 19 -8.23 -31.18 -1.92
CA THR A 19 -9.44 -30.61 -1.29
C THR A 19 -9.79 -29.22 -1.84
N ASN A 20 -8.80 -28.44 -2.27
CA ASN A 20 -8.99 -27.07 -2.75
C ASN A 20 -9.10 -26.94 -4.28
N LYS A 21 -9.18 -28.06 -4.99
CA LYS A 21 -9.21 -28.06 -6.45
C LYS A 21 -10.36 -27.20 -7.00
N ASP A 22 -10.07 -26.46 -8.07
CA ASP A 22 -11.00 -25.58 -8.81
C ASP A 22 -11.61 -24.40 -8.03
N ASN A 23 -11.24 -24.21 -6.76
CA ASN A 23 -11.70 -23.09 -5.93
C ASN A 23 -10.88 -21.81 -6.15
N VAL A 24 -11.29 -20.71 -5.51
CA VAL A 24 -10.63 -19.41 -5.65
C VAL A 24 -9.17 -19.39 -5.17
N LEU A 25 -8.83 -20.22 -4.17
CA LEU A 25 -7.48 -20.30 -3.61
C LEU A 25 -6.53 -21.05 -4.56
N ALA A 26 -6.96 -22.18 -5.11
CA ALA A 26 -6.20 -22.92 -6.12
C ALA A 26 -6.00 -22.09 -7.39
N ARG A 27 -7.07 -21.45 -7.90
CA ARG A 27 -6.98 -20.56 -9.07
C ARG A 27 -5.96 -19.44 -8.85
N MET A 28 -5.93 -18.83 -7.67
CA MET A 28 -4.96 -17.77 -7.34
C MET A 28 -3.51 -18.27 -7.46
N LEU A 29 -3.22 -19.48 -6.98
CA LEU A 29 -1.88 -20.07 -7.07
C LEU A 29 -1.45 -20.36 -8.53
N GLU A 30 -2.39 -20.67 -9.43
CA GLU A 30 -2.12 -20.93 -10.85
C GLU A 30 -1.61 -19.69 -11.62
N HIS A 31 -1.92 -18.49 -11.14
CA HIS A 31 -1.49 -17.22 -11.74
C HIS A 31 -0.69 -16.33 -10.78
N LYS A 32 0.00 -16.94 -9.79
CA LYS A 32 0.78 -16.22 -8.80
C LYS A 32 1.83 -15.28 -9.41
N GLU A 33 2.42 -15.65 -10.55
CA GLU A 33 3.41 -14.85 -11.26
C GLU A 33 2.82 -13.54 -11.78
N ALA A 34 1.54 -13.55 -12.18
CA ALA A 34 0.85 -12.33 -12.60
C ALA A 34 0.65 -11.39 -11.40
N ILE A 35 0.22 -11.91 -10.24
CA ILE A 35 0.04 -11.12 -9.02
C ILE A 35 1.37 -10.50 -8.58
N ILE A 36 2.42 -11.31 -8.50
CA ILE A 36 3.76 -10.86 -8.09
C ILE A 36 4.32 -9.82 -9.06
N SER A 37 4.16 -10.02 -10.37
CA SER A 37 4.69 -9.08 -11.38
C SER A 37 3.98 -7.74 -11.37
N HIS A 38 2.65 -7.70 -11.16
CA HIS A 38 1.91 -6.45 -11.03
C HIS A 38 2.29 -5.70 -9.75
N LEU A 39 2.41 -6.40 -8.61
CA LEU A 39 2.90 -5.78 -7.37
C LEU A 39 4.32 -5.23 -7.54
N SER A 40 5.21 -5.96 -8.22
CA SER A 40 6.55 -5.48 -8.55
C SER A 40 6.52 -4.22 -9.41
N TRP A 41 5.67 -4.18 -10.45
CA TRP A 41 5.50 -2.99 -11.28
C TRP A 41 5.02 -1.78 -10.46
N VAL A 42 4.03 -1.94 -9.59
CA VAL A 42 3.53 -0.84 -8.74
C VAL A 42 4.65 -0.32 -7.82
N CYS A 43 5.44 -1.21 -7.20
CA CYS A 43 6.55 -0.81 -6.33
C CYS A 43 7.60 0.01 -7.11
N LEU A 44 7.98 -0.47 -8.30
CA LEU A 44 8.94 0.25 -9.16
C LEU A 44 8.37 1.59 -9.62
N PHE A 45 7.11 1.61 -10.07
CA PHE A 45 6.43 2.82 -10.49
C PHE A 45 6.40 3.85 -9.36
N LEU A 46 5.91 3.50 -8.18
CA LEU A 46 5.85 4.41 -7.03
C LEU A 46 7.26 4.85 -6.61
N GLY A 47 8.22 3.93 -6.57
CA GLY A 47 9.60 4.21 -6.17
C GLY A 47 10.28 5.23 -7.07
N PHE A 48 10.27 4.99 -8.39
CA PHE A 48 10.91 5.89 -9.35
C PHE A 48 10.30 7.29 -9.34
N HIS A 49 8.96 7.40 -9.33
CA HIS A 49 8.31 8.71 -9.43
C HIS A 49 8.36 9.48 -8.11
N THR A 50 8.12 8.81 -6.97
CA THR A 50 8.12 9.49 -5.67
C THR A 50 9.51 9.98 -5.32
N LEU A 51 10.53 9.12 -5.40
CA LEU A 51 11.91 9.51 -5.13
C LEU A 51 12.42 10.52 -6.17
N GLY A 52 12.05 10.34 -7.45
CA GLY A 52 12.41 11.26 -8.52
C GLY A 52 11.89 12.69 -8.26
N LEU A 53 10.66 12.83 -7.78
CA LEU A 53 10.10 14.14 -7.41
C LEU A 53 10.79 14.75 -6.19
N TYR A 54 11.11 13.95 -5.16
CA TYR A 54 11.88 14.43 -4.01
C TYR A 54 13.26 14.96 -4.45
N ILE A 55 14.01 14.18 -5.23
CA ILE A 55 15.34 14.57 -5.74
C ILE A 55 15.25 15.81 -6.63
N HIS A 56 14.25 15.88 -7.52
CA HIS A 56 14.01 17.05 -8.37
C HIS A 56 13.80 18.30 -7.51
N ASN A 57 12.88 18.23 -6.54
CA ASN A 57 12.52 19.35 -5.67
C ASN A 57 13.73 19.81 -4.82
N ASP A 58 14.47 18.89 -4.23
CA ASP A 58 15.70 19.21 -3.49
C ASP A 58 16.74 19.89 -4.38
N THR A 59 16.92 19.39 -5.61
CA THR A 59 17.91 19.93 -6.55
C THR A 59 17.58 21.37 -6.97
N VAL A 60 16.33 21.66 -7.35
CA VAL A 60 15.93 23.01 -7.78
C VAL A 60 15.94 24.01 -6.62
N VAL A 61 15.58 23.56 -5.41
CA VAL A 61 15.69 24.39 -4.19
C VAL A 61 17.14 24.68 -3.87
N ALA A 62 18.04 23.69 -3.95
CA ALA A 62 19.47 23.89 -3.77
C ALA A 62 20.07 24.88 -4.79
N PHE A 63 19.51 24.96 -6.00
CA PHE A 63 19.87 25.97 -7.00
C PHE A 63 19.22 27.35 -6.78
N GLY A 64 18.48 27.55 -5.67
CA GLY A 64 17.83 28.82 -5.35
C GLY A 64 16.62 29.14 -6.24
N GLN A 65 16.00 28.11 -6.84
CA GLN A 65 14.85 28.22 -7.74
C GLN A 65 13.65 27.43 -7.20
N PRO A 66 13.13 27.75 -6.00
CA PRO A 66 12.05 26.99 -5.37
C PRO A 66 10.74 27.00 -6.18
N GLU A 67 10.53 27.98 -7.04
CA GLU A 67 9.37 28.08 -7.94
C GLU A 67 9.36 27.01 -9.04
N LYS A 68 10.51 26.34 -9.28
CA LYS A 68 10.64 25.24 -10.26
C LYS A 68 10.37 23.86 -9.66
N GLN A 69 9.97 23.80 -8.41
CA GLN A 69 9.49 22.57 -7.79
C GLN A 69 8.23 22.08 -8.50
N ILE A 70 8.06 20.76 -8.52
CA ILE A 70 6.82 20.13 -8.98
C ILE A 70 5.99 19.87 -7.73
N LEU A 71 4.99 20.73 -7.52
CA LEU A 71 4.08 20.68 -6.38
C LEU A 71 2.70 20.22 -6.88
N VAL A 72 2.37 18.95 -6.62
CA VAL A 72 1.10 18.35 -7.04
C VAL A 72 0.10 18.44 -5.91
N GLU A 73 -1.04 19.09 -6.15
CA GLU A 73 -2.13 19.18 -5.18
C GLU A 73 -2.86 17.83 -5.03
N PRO A 74 -3.14 17.35 -3.81
CA PRO A 74 -3.89 16.12 -3.56
C PRO A 74 -5.41 16.33 -3.76
N VAL A 75 -5.82 16.71 -4.97
CA VAL A 75 -7.20 17.11 -5.30
C VAL A 75 -8.25 16.05 -4.94
N PHE A 76 -7.92 14.76 -5.05
CA PHE A 76 -8.83 13.68 -4.67
C PHE A 76 -9.07 13.64 -3.15
N ALA A 77 -8.05 13.89 -2.34
CA ALA A 77 -8.20 13.93 -0.90
C ALA A 77 -8.88 15.23 -0.46
N GLN A 78 -8.57 16.36 -1.08
CA GLN A 78 -9.26 17.65 -0.85
C GLN A 78 -10.75 17.55 -1.21
N PHE A 79 -11.07 16.85 -2.28
CA PHE A 79 -12.45 16.53 -2.67
C PHE A 79 -13.18 15.75 -1.58
N ILE A 80 -12.54 14.75 -0.96
CA ILE A 80 -13.14 13.99 0.16
C ILE A 80 -13.36 14.88 1.38
N GLN A 81 -12.41 15.79 1.71
CA GLN A 81 -12.62 16.75 2.79
C GLN A 81 -13.81 17.67 2.51
N ALA A 82 -13.94 18.17 1.27
CA ALA A 82 -15.06 19.01 0.87
C ALA A 82 -16.39 18.25 0.85
N ALA A 83 -16.41 17.02 0.32
CA ALA A 83 -17.56 16.14 0.39
C ALA A 83 -18.05 15.91 1.82
N SER A 84 -17.11 15.94 2.78
CA SER A 84 -17.36 15.83 4.22
C SER A 84 -17.76 17.16 4.88
N GLY A 85 -17.83 18.27 4.13
CA GLY A 85 -18.31 19.57 4.63
C GLY A 85 -17.23 20.61 4.93
N LYS A 86 -15.97 20.34 4.59
CA LYS A 86 -14.88 21.31 4.75
C LYS A 86 -14.90 22.37 3.64
N ALA A 87 -14.97 23.64 4.03
CA ALA A 87 -15.20 24.73 3.08
C ALA A 87 -13.92 25.32 2.44
N ILE A 88 -12.74 25.06 3.02
CA ILE A 88 -11.49 25.76 2.66
C ILE A 88 -11.06 25.60 1.19
N TYR A 89 -11.41 24.47 0.55
CA TYR A 89 -11.00 24.16 -0.83
C TYR A 89 -11.92 24.73 -1.90
N GLY A 90 -13.05 25.34 -1.52
CA GLY A 90 -13.98 25.99 -2.46
C GLY A 90 -14.76 25.02 -3.37
N PHE A 91 -14.71 23.71 -3.14
CA PHE A 91 -15.59 22.79 -3.86
C PHE A 91 -17.03 22.85 -3.32
N ASP A 92 -17.99 23.00 -4.22
CA ASP A 92 -19.44 23.05 -3.92
C ASP A 92 -20.09 21.70 -4.25
N LEU A 93 -19.99 20.72 -3.33
CA LEU A 93 -20.62 19.40 -3.49
C LEU A 93 -21.06 18.80 -2.15
N LEU A 94 -21.97 17.82 -2.19
CA LEU A 94 -22.39 17.03 -1.03
C LEU A 94 -22.58 17.87 0.25
N LEU A 95 -21.79 17.69 1.31
CA LEU A 95 -22.00 18.40 2.58
C LEU A 95 -21.45 19.83 2.59
N SER A 96 -20.48 20.18 1.72
CA SER A 96 -20.03 21.57 1.59
C SER A 96 -21.10 22.43 0.89
N SER A 97 -21.86 21.83 -0.04
CA SER A 97 -22.93 22.52 -0.77
C SER A 97 -24.17 22.78 0.07
N LYS A 98 -24.66 24.02 0.08
CA LYS A 98 -25.81 24.45 0.89
C LYS A 98 -27.12 23.76 0.50
N ASP A 99 -27.30 23.53 -0.80
CA ASP A 99 -28.57 23.07 -1.37
C ASP A 99 -28.59 21.55 -1.65
N SER A 100 -27.53 20.86 -1.27
CA SER A 100 -27.41 19.42 -1.47
C SER A 100 -28.38 18.65 -0.58
N PRO A 101 -29.11 17.65 -1.13
CA PRO A 101 -29.98 16.79 -0.34
C PRO A 101 -29.26 16.09 0.82
N ALA A 102 -27.97 15.76 0.65
CA ALA A 102 -27.15 15.15 1.71
C ALA A 102 -27.00 16.06 2.93
N LYS A 103 -26.91 17.38 2.71
CA LYS A 103 -26.81 18.37 3.77
C LYS A 103 -28.16 18.62 4.43
N ILE A 104 -29.21 18.81 3.62
CA ILE A 104 -30.57 19.09 4.10
C ILE A 104 -31.08 17.93 4.97
N ALA A 105 -30.84 16.69 4.58
CA ALA A 105 -31.32 15.53 5.33
C ALA A 105 -30.67 15.39 6.73
N GLY A 106 -29.45 15.90 6.93
CA GLY A 106 -28.70 15.79 8.19
C GLY A 106 -28.77 17.03 9.09
N SER A 107 -29.31 18.15 8.60
CA SER A 107 -29.16 19.48 9.23
C SER A 107 -29.80 19.62 10.61
N GLU A 108 -30.79 18.78 10.94
CA GLU A 108 -31.51 18.86 12.21
C GLU A 108 -31.02 17.86 13.27
N ILE A 109 -30.00 17.04 12.98
CA ILE A 109 -29.56 15.93 13.85
C ILE A 109 -28.10 16.10 14.29
N TRP A 110 -27.16 15.63 13.47
CA TRP A 110 -25.74 15.54 13.81
C TRP A 110 -24.88 16.55 13.03
N LEU A 111 -25.41 17.05 11.90
CA LEU A 111 -24.62 17.81 10.93
C LEU A 111 -24.16 19.19 11.42
N PRO A 112 -24.93 19.98 12.19
CA PRO A 112 -24.44 21.29 12.66
C PRO A 112 -23.15 21.18 13.48
N GLY A 113 -23.09 20.26 14.46
CA GLY A 113 -21.90 20.04 15.27
C GLY A 113 -20.73 19.47 14.46
N TRP A 114 -21.02 18.61 13.48
CA TRP A 114 -20.00 18.10 12.55
C TRP A 114 -19.38 19.22 11.70
N ILE A 115 -20.21 20.08 11.09
CA ILE A 115 -19.75 21.19 10.24
C ILE A 115 -18.95 22.21 11.06
N GLU A 116 -19.36 22.48 12.30
CA GLU A 116 -18.58 23.30 13.22
C GLU A 116 -17.21 22.67 13.50
N ALA A 117 -17.17 21.37 13.81
CA ALA A 117 -15.93 20.69 14.14
C ALA A 117 -14.96 20.60 12.95
N ILE A 118 -15.43 20.23 11.75
CA ILE A 118 -14.56 20.02 10.57
C ILE A 118 -14.01 21.32 9.98
N ASN A 119 -14.63 22.47 10.27
CA ASN A 119 -14.16 23.78 9.84
C ASN A 119 -13.41 24.54 10.96
N ASN A 120 -13.08 23.87 12.07
CA ASN A 120 -12.31 24.44 13.16
C ASN A 120 -10.82 24.10 13.01
N ASP A 121 -10.00 25.10 12.68
CA ASP A 121 -8.55 24.95 12.50
C ASP A 121 -7.75 24.65 13.80
N LYS A 122 -8.43 24.45 14.94
CA LYS A 122 -7.82 24.16 16.25
C LYS A 122 -7.91 22.69 16.66
N ASN A 123 -8.38 21.81 15.78
CA ASN A 123 -8.44 20.36 16.03
C ASN A 123 -7.78 19.59 14.87
N ASP A 124 -7.69 18.27 15.03
CA ASP A 124 -7.09 17.38 14.03
C ASP A 124 -8.12 16.76 13.06
N LEU A 125 -9.37 17.25 13.08
CA LEU A 125 -10.45 16.69 12.27
C LEU A 125 -10.29 17.16 10.82
N PHE A 126 -9.80 16.26 9.96
CA PHE A 126 -9.50 16.54 8.55
C PHE A 126 -8.58 17.76 8.41
N LEU A 127 -7.34 17.66 8.88
CA LEU A 127 -6.32 18.70 8.70
C LEU A 127 -6.18 19.16 7.24
N THR A 128 -5.82 20.42 7.04
CA THR A 128 -5.60 20.96 5.69
C THR A 128 -4.36 20.33 5.07
N ILE A 129 -4.57 19.69 3.92
CA ILE A 129 -3.53 19.00 3.15
C ILE A 129 -3.14 19.77 1.88
N GLY A 130 -1.89 19.60 1.47
CA GLY A 130 -1.30 20.18 0.27
C GLY A 130 -0.25 19.30 -0.41
N PRO A 131 0.68 19.87 -1.18
CA PRO A 131 1.62 19.11 -1.99
C PRO A 131 2.62 18.25 -1.20
N GLY A 132 3.00 18.69 0.00
CA GLY A 132 3.83 17.89 0.91
C GLY A 132 3.11 16.59 1.32
N ASP A 133 1.83 16.71 1.66
CA ASP A 133 0.98 15.56 2.01
C ASP A 133 0.83 14.60 0.83
N PHE A 134 0.69 15.12 -0.40
CA PHE A 134 0.66 14.28 -1.61
C PHE A 134 1.90 13.38 -1.71
N LEU A 135 3.09 13.94 -1.58
CA LEU A 135 4.35 13.19 -1.72
C LEU A 135 4.53 12.15 -0.62
N ILE A 136 4.28 12.50 0.64
CA ILE A 136 4.43 11.56 1.75
C ILE A 136 3.41 10.41 1.67
N HIS A 137 2.18 10.66 1.21
CA HIS A 137 1.20 9.58 1.02
C HIS A 137 1.62 8.62 -0.10
N HIS A 138 2.31 9.09 -1.15
CA HIS A 138 2.87 8.20 -2.17
C HIS A 138 4.08 7.41 -1.65
N ALA A 139 4.89 7.98 -0.75
CA ALA A 139 5.95 7.25 -0.05
C ALA A 139 5.38 6.18 0.90
N ILE A 140 4.30 6.49 1.64
CA ILE A 140 3.57 5.50 2.44
C ILE A 140 3.02 4.39 1.52
N ALA A 141 2.43 4.76 0.39
CA ALA A 141 1.94 3.78 -0.59
C ALA A 141 3.07 2.87 -1.10
N LEU A 142 4.25 3.43 -1.40
CA LEU A 142 5.43 2.65 -1.79
C LEU A 142 5.82 1.64 -0.70
N GLY A 143 5.90 2.07 0.56
CA GLY A 143 6.21 1.19 1.69
C GLY A 143 5.19 0.07 1.81
N LEU A 144 3.90 0.39 1.81
CA LEU A 144 2.82 -0.59 1.90
C LEU A 144 2.85 -1.62 0.76
N HIS A 145 3.02 -1.17 -0.49
CA HIS A 145 3.08 -2.08 -1.64
C HIS A 145 4.34 -2.95 -1.63
N THR A 146 5.49 -2.39 -1.23
CA THR A 146 6.75 -3.15 -1.17
C THR A 146 6.70 -4.22 -0.07
N THR A 147 6.24 -3.86 1.13
CA THR A 147 6.01 -4.81 2.23
C THR A 147 5.02 -5.90 1.82
N THR A 148 3.94 -5.53 1.12
CA THR A 148 2.96 -6.48 0.59
C THR A 148 3.57 -7.39 -0.47
N LEU A 149 4.37 -6.88 -1.40
CA LEU A 149 5.07 -7.67 -2.42
C LEU A 149 5.95 -8.73 -1.77
N ILE A 150 6.79 -8.35 -0.81
CA ILE A 150 7.71 -9.27 -0.13
C ILE A 150 6.92 -10.40 0.56
N LEU A 151 5.88 -10.03 1.31
CA LEU A 151 5.05 -10.98 2.06
C LEU A 151 4.22 -11.91 1.16
N VAL A 152 3.57 -11.35 0.14
CA VAL A 152 2.76 -12.12 -0.82
C VAL A 152 3.66 -13.06 -1.61
N LYS A 153 4.78 -12.58 -2.16
CA LYS A 153 5.72 -13.45 -2.88
C LYS A 153 6.27 -14.56 -1.98
N GLY A 154 6.61 -14.23 -0.73
CA GLY A 154 7.04 -15.21 0.26
C GLY A 154 6.03 -16.33 0.50
N ALA A 155 4.75 -15.98 0.61
CA ALA A 155 3.66 -16.94 0.79
C ALA A 155 3.36 -17.77 -0.47
N LEU A 156 3.30 -17.15 -1.66
CA LEU A 156 2.95 -17.83 -2.91
C LEU A 156 4.06 -18.74 -3.44
N ASP A 157 5.32 -18.46 -3.10
CA ASP A 157 6.47 -19.32 -3.39
C ASP A 157 6.85 -20.26 -2.23
N ALA A 158 6.06 -20.30 -1.15
CA ALA A 158 6.38 -21.08 0.04
C ALA A 158 6.39 -22.59 -0.22
N ARG A 159 5.49 -23.08 -1.09
CA ARG A 159 5.44 -24.51 -1.45
C ARG A 159 6.47 -24.92 -2.49
N GLY A 160 6.97 -23.97 -3.27
CA GLY A 160 7.91 -24.23 -4.36
C GLY A 160 8.04 -23.04 -5.32
N SER A 161 9.24 -22.88 -5.87
CA SER A 161 9.53 -21.95 -6.96
C SER A 161 10.37 -22.65 -8.03
N LYS A 162 10.67 -21.99 -9.16
CA LYS A 162 11.54 -22.59 -10.19
C LYS A 162 12.95 -22.95 -9.68
N LEU A 163 13.47 -22.18 -8.71
CA LEU A 163 14.81 -22.39 -8.15
C LEU A 163 14.88 -23.54 -7.13
N MET A 164 13.77 -23.80 -6.43
CA MET A 164 13.62 -24.86 -5.43
C MET A 164 12.16 -25.35 -5.47
N PRO A 165 11.83 -26.31 -6.35
CA PRO A 165 10.45 -26.78 -6.55
C PRO A 165 9.86 -27.55 -5.37
N ASP A 166 10.72 -28.18 -4.58
CA ASP A 166 10.43 -29.05 -3.44
C ASP A 166 10.44 -28.32 -2.09
N LYS A 167 10.32 -26.98 -2.10
CA LYS A 167 10.44 -26.13 -0.91
C LYS A 167 9.53 -26.54 0.25
N LYS A 168 8.30 -27.00 -0.05
CA LYS A 168 7.35 -27.47 0.96
C LYS A 168 7.92 -28.58 1.87
N ASP A 169 8.86 -29.39 1.36
CA ASP A 169 9.40 -30.56 2.07
C ASP A 169 10.39 -30.15 3.18
N PHE A 170 10.87 -28.90 3.14
CA PHE A 170 11.82 -28.33 4.11
C PHE A 170 11.13 -27.50 5.21
N GLY A 171 9.82 -27.29 5.10
CA GLY A 171 9.05 -26.50 6.06
C GLY A 171 9.17 -24.98 5.87
N TYR A 172 8.71 -24.23 6.87
CA TYR A 172 8.57 -22.76 6.77
C TYR A 172 9.91 -22.02 6.93
N SER A 173 10.79 -22.52 7.80
CA SER A 173 12.05 -21.88 8.19
C SER A 173 13.21 -22.86 8.03
N PHE A 174 14.13 -22.56 7.13
CA PHE A 174 15.35 -23.34 6.89
C PHE A 174 16.43 -22.41 6.30
N PRO A 175 17.73 -22.71 6.45
CA PRO A 175 18.79 -21.73 6.14
C PRO A 175 18.95 -21.41 4.65
N CYS A 176 19.02 -22.45 3.81
CA CYS A 176 19.16 -22.39 2.36
C CYS A 176 19.04 -23.82 1.78
N ASP A 177 19.14 -23.96 0.47
CA ASP A 177 19.38 -25.24 -0.23
C ASP A 177 20.80 -25.29 -0.85
N GLY A 178 21.78 -24.79 -0.10
CA GLY A 178 23.21 -24.80 -0.44
C GLY A 178 23.66 -23.78 -1.50
N PRO A 179 24.96 -23.75 -1.83
CA PRO A 179 25.55 -22.79 -2.78
C PRO A 179 25.36 -23.19 -4.25
N GLY A 180 24.75 -24.35 -4.53
CA GLY A 180 24.48 -24.82 -5.89
C GLY A 180 23.47 -23.92 -6.62
N ARG A 181 23.30 -24.14 -7.93
CA ARG A 181 22.31 -23.45 -8.77
C ARG A 181 22.39 -21.90 -8.74
N GLY A 182 23.58 -21.36 -8.45
CA GLY A 182 23.82 -19.91 -8.32
C GLY A 182 23.71 -19.36 -6.90
N GLY A 183 23.36 -20.19 -5.91
CA GLY A 183 23.16 -19.83 -4.51
C GLY A 183 21.68 -19.70 -4.13
N THR A 184 21.34 -20.11 -2.91
CA THR A 184 19.96 -20.17 -2.41
C THR A 184 19.80 -19.52 -1.03
N CYS A 185 20.60 -18.50 -0.75
CA CYS A 185 20.49 -17.69 0.46
C CYS A 185 19.10 -17.06 0.56
N ASP A 186 18.57 -16.95 1.78
CA ASP A 186 17.30 -16.28 2.10
C ASP A 186 16.10 -16.74 1.23
N ILE A 187 16.03 -18.04 0.96
CA ILE A 187 15.04 -18.63 0.04
C ILE A 187 13.75 -19.12 0.73
N SER A 188 13.78 -19.31 2.05
CA SER A 188 12.63 -19.84 2.81
C SER A 188 11.51 -18.79 2.93
N ALA A 189 10.31 -19.25 3.28
CA ALA A 189 9.19 -18.34 3.51
C ALA A 189 9.39 -17.50 4.80
N TRP A 190 10.13 -18.03 5.77
CA TRP A 190 10.57 -17.26 6.94
C TRP A 190 11.52 -16.12 6.55
N ASP A 191 12.42 -16.32 5.60
CA ASP A 191 13.35 -15.28 5.15
C ASP A 191 12.60 -14.11 4.48
N ALA A 192 11.50 -14.40 3.76
CA ALA A 192 10.62 -13.36 3.24
C ALA A 192 9.92 -12.57 4.37
N PHE A 193 9.50 -13.25 5.46
CA PHE A 193 9.02 -12.57 6.66
C PHE A 193 10.11 -11.68 7.27
N TYR A 194 11.32 -12.20 7.44
CA TYR A 194 12.47 -11.44 7.94
C TYR A 194 12.74 -10.19 7.11
N LEU A 195 12.82 -10.31 5.77
CA LEU A 195 13.02 -9.17 4.87
C LEU A 195 11.89 -8.14 4.98
N SER A 196 10.64 -8.59 5.14
CA SER A 196 9.50 -7.69 5.26
C SER A 196 9.51 -6.86 6.55
N MET A 197 10.16 -7.33 7.61
CA MET A 197 10.27 -6.59 8.88
C MET A 197 11.12 -5.33 8.77
N PHE A 198 12.00 -5.23 7.77
CA PHE A 198 12.75 -3.99 7.49
C PHE A 198 11.93 -2.96 6.71
N TRP A 199 10.85 -3.39 6.05
CA TRP A 199 10.00 -2.56 5.22
C TRP A 199 8.71 -2.11 5.92
N MET A 200 8.39 -2.70 7.07
CA MET A 200 7.27 -2.31 7.93
C MET A 200 7.70 -1.24 8.93
#